data_AF-A0A9W3BUL7-F1
#
_entry.id   AF-A0A9W3BUL7-F1
#
_cell.length_a   1.000
_cell.length_b   1.000
_cell.length_c   1.000
_cell.angle_alpha   90.00
_cell.angle_beta   90.00
_cell.angle_gamma   90.00
#
_symmetry.space_group_name_H-M   'P 1'
#
loop_
_entity.id
_entity.type
_entity.pdbx_description
1 polymer ?
#
loop_
_entity_poly.entity_id
_entity_poly.type
_entity_poly.pdbx_seq_one_letter_code
_entity_poly.pdbx_strand_id
1 'polypeptide(L)'
;MAGDNSTEASSSRKNSLGLELPIFQGKEEPEPTDESGFDLDAADDGSLRFYILDAYEEAFGASMGTVYLFGKVKTGDTYKSCCVVVKNMQRCVYAIPNEMASGLKNEISQQLLRLDVSNYSMALVKRSYAFERPDVPAGEQYVLKINYPFKDPALPEDLKGESFCAVLGSHTSALELFILKRKIMGPSWLKISNFSTSLASQRVSWCKFEVTVESPKAITVLVPEEKVVHPPPAVVTAINLKTIVNEKHNITEIVSASVLCFHNAKIDAPMPGPERKRSGVLSHFTVVRNPDGTSYPIGWKKEVANRNSKNGCSVLSFENSERALLNRLFLELNKLDSDVLVGHNISRFDLDVLLQRAQK
;
A
#
# COMPACT_ATOMS: atom_id res chain seq x y z
N MET A 1 -13.21 8.00 73.07
CA MET A 1 -12.39 8.52 71.96
C MET A 1 -11.62 7.34 71.38
N ALA A 2 -11.70 7.17 70.05
CA ALA A 2 -11.28 6.00 69.25
C ALA A 2 -12.15 4.75 69.50
N GLY A 3 -12.80 4.12 68.53
CA GLY A 3 -12.63 4.18 67.07
C GLY A 3 -12.49 2.75 66.56
N ASP A 4 -13.62 2.05 66.48
CA ASP A 4 -13.74 0.72 65.87
C ASP A 4 -13.40 0.81 64.38
N ASN A 5 -12.49 -0.04 63.91
CA ASN A 5 -12.20 -0.22 62.48
C ASN A 5 -12.37 -1.71 62.14
N SER A 6 -13.60 -2.06 61.78
CA SER A 6 -13.92 -3.30 61.08
C SER A 6 -13.55 -3.16 59.61
N THR A 7 -12.63 -4.01 59.17
CA THR A 7 -12.11 -4.11 57.80
C THR A 7 -13.20 -4.64 56.85
N GLU A 8 -13.78 -3.79 56.01
CA GLU A 8 -14.56 -4.23 54.85
C GLU A 8 -13.67 -4.33 53.60
N ALA A 9 -13.69 -5.52 53.00
CA ALA A 9 -12.92 -5.90 51.83
C ALA A 9 -13.45 -5.20 50.56
N SER A 10 -12.59 -4.45 49.88
CA SER A 10 -12.87 -3.87 48.56
C SER A 10 -12.58 -4.89 47.45
N SER A 11 -13.64 -5.37 46.78
CA SER A 11 -13.51 -6.29 45.65
C SER A 11 -12.93 -5.54 44.43
N SER A 12 -11.67 -5.82 44.08
CA SER A 12 -11.04 -5.34 42.86
C SER A 12 -11.38 -6.26 41.69
N ARG A 13 -12.23 -5.84 40.74
CA ARG A 13 -12.39 -6.53 39.45
C ARG A 13 -11.25 -6.14 38.52
N LYS A 14 -10.27 -7.03 38.37
CA LYS A 14 -9.18 -6.96 37.40
C LYS A 14 -9.70 -7.40 36.02
N ASN A 15 -9.47 -6.59 34.98
CA ASN A 15 -9.54 -7.06 33.59
C ASN A 15 -8.24 -7.79 33.22
N SER A 16 -8.35 -8.82 32.38
CA SER A 16 -7.37 -9.87 32.09
C SER A 16 -6.09 -9.46 31.35
N LEU A 17 -5.76 -8.17 31.25
CA LEU A 17 -4.54 -7.72 30.55
C LEU A 17 -3.61 -6.78 31.35
N GLY A 18 -4.01 -6.25 32.51
CA GLY A 18 -3.06 -5.55 33.41
C GLY A 18 -2.15 -4.49 32.77
N LEU A 19 -2.66 -3.73 31.78
CA LEU A 19 -1.90 -2.67 31.10
C LEU A 19 -2.36 -1.29 31.57
N GLU A 20 -1.47 -0.57 32.27
CA GLU A 20 -1.48 0.89 32.24
C GLU A 20 -0.81 1.33 30.94
N LEU A 21 -1.54 2.05 30.08
CA LEU A 21 -1.02 2.60 28.83
C LEU A 21 -0.51 4.03 29.10
N PRO A 22 0.80 4.31 28.92
CA PRO A 22 1.35 5.63 29.21
C PRO A 22 1.13 6.66 28.09
N ILE A 23 1.35 7.91 28.50
CA ILE A 23 0.95 9.21 27.95
C ILE A 23 1.63 9.54 26.59
N PHE A 24 0.83 10.08 25.67
CA PHE A 24 1.25 10.67 24.40
C PHE A 24 1.61 12.15 24.64
N GLN A 25 2.77 12.60 24.18
CA GLN A 25 3.03 14.03 23.98
C GLN A 25 2.75 14.34 22.52
N GLY A 26 1.51 14.72 22.24
CA GLY A 26 1.14 15.35 20.98
C GLY A 26 1.45 16.82 21.09
N LYS A 27 2.61 17.26 20.60
CA LYS A 27 2.67 18.64 20.11
C LYS A 27 1.81 18.69 18.85
N GLU A 28 0.86 19.62 18.81
CA GLU A 28 0.29 20.05 17.54
C GLU A 28 1.47 20.51 16.66
N GLU A 29 1.83 19.70 15.67
CA GLU A 29 2.62 20.20 14.56
C GLU A 29 1.74 21.20 13.80
N PRO A 30 2.27 22.39 13.46
CA PRO A 30 1.51 23.35 12.68
C PRO A 30 1.11 22.74 11.34
N GLU A 31 0.02 23.25 10.76
CA GLU A 31 -0.37 22.91 9.39
C GLU A 31 0.84 23.01 8.44
N PRO A 32 0.97 22.10 7.46
CA PRO A 32 2.12 22.10 6.58
C PRO A 32 2.14 23.40 5.78
N THR A 33 3.02 24.31 6.17
CA THR A 33 3.53 25.33 5.26
C THR A 33 4.32 24.59 4.18
N ASP A 34 3.93 24.79 2.93
CA ASP A 34 4.45 24.16 1.69
C ASP A 34 5.95 24.44 1.39
N GLU A 35 6.78 24.68 2.41
CA GLU A 35 8.21 24.96 2.28
C GLU A 35 9.07 24.18 3.29
N SER A 36 8.72 22.92 3.59
CA SER A 36 9.72 21.99 4.15
C SER A 36 10.46 21.33 2.99
N GLY A 37 11.75 21.64 2.86
CA GLY A 37 12.60 21.15 1.78
C GLY A 37 12.54 19.64 1.62
N PHE A 38 12.51 19.19 0.37
CA PHE A 38 12.65 17.79 -0.04
C PHE A 38 14.04 17.26 0.34
N ASP A 39 14.26 16.94 1.63
CA ASP A 39 15.51 16.35 2.10
C ASP A 39 15.37 14.82 2.08
N LEU A 40 15.35 14.26 0.86
CA LEU A 40 15.50 12.83 0.67
C LEU A 40 16.98 12.49 0.82
N ASP A 41 17.30 11.52 1.68
CA ASP A 41 18.66 10.99 1.82
C ASP A 41 19.03 10.17 0.56
N ALA A 42 19.33 10.87 -0.53
CA ALA A 42 19.92 10.27 -1.71
C ALA A 42 21.32 9.77 -1.35
N ALA A 43 21.69 8.61 -1.87
CA ALA A 43 23.06 8.12 -1.77
C ALA A 43 24.02 9.06 -2.51
N ASP A 44 25.32 8.94 -2.23
CA ASP A 44 26.38 9.79 -2.82
C ASP A 44 26.37 9.79 -4.36
N ASP A 45 25.82 8.76 -4.99
CA ASP A 45 25.67 8.62 -6.43
C ASP A 45 24.35 9.20 -7.00
N GLY A 46 23.58 9.90 -6.16
CA GLY A 46 22.29 10.48 -6.51
C GLY A 46 21.13 9.47 -6.60
N SER A 47 21.34 8.20 -6.19
CA SER A 47 20.28 7.20 -6.19
C SER A 47 19.46 7.22 -4.89
N LEU A 48 18.17 6.90 -5.00
CA LEU A 48 17.29 6.76 -3.85
C LEU A 48 17.24 5.30 -3.39
N ARG A 49 17.42 5.07 -2.08
CA ARG A 49 17.18 3.77 -1.44
C ARG A 49 15.73 3.70 -0.97
N PHE A 50 14.99 2.75 -1.51
CA PHE A 50 13.57 2.58 -1.27
C PHE A 50 13.27 1.13 -0.87
N TYR A 51 12.59 0.92 0.25
CA TYR A 51 12.16 -0.42 0.65
C TYR A 51 10.72 -0.67 0.19
N ILE A 52 10.52 -1.57 -0.77
CA ILE A 52 9.19 -1.89 -1.29
C ILE A 52 8.40 -2.74 -0.28
N LEU A 53 7.12 -2.39 -0.08
CA LEU A 53 6.18 -3.12 0.77
C LEU A 53 4.99 -3.64 -0.04
N ASP A 54 4.45 -2.82 -0.93
CA ASP A 54 3.30 -3.14 -1.76
C ASP A 54 3.45 -2.54 -3.16
N ALA A 55 2.64 -3.02 -4.11
CA ALA A 55 2.61 -2.51 -5.47
C ALA A 55 1.20 -2.58 -6.06
N TYR A 56 0.85 -1.57 -6.84
CA TYR A 56 -0.41 -1.47 -7.56
C TYR A 56 -0.17 -1.19 -9.04
N GLU A 57 -0.97 -1.81 -9.90
CA GLU A 57 -0.98 -1.55 -11.34
C GLU A 57 -2.26 -0.87 -11.74
N GLU A 58 -2.15 0.25 -12.45
CA GLU A 58 -3.29 0.83 -13.13
C GLU A 58 -3.53 0.07 -14.44
N ALA A 59 -4.44 -0.90 -14.40
CA ALA A 59 -4.74 -1.78 -15.53
C ALA A 59 -5.64 -1.12 -16.59
N PHE A 60 -6.35 -0.04 -16.24
CA PHE A 60 -7.33 0.61 -17.12
C PHE A 60 -7.23 2.14 -17.06
N GLY A 61 -7.88 2.82 -18.00
CA GLY A 61 -7.96 4.28 -18.01
C GLY A 61 -6.70 4.99 -18.54
N ALA A 62 -6.60 6.30 -18.28
CA ALA A 62 -5.62 7.18 -18.92
C ALA A 62 -4.16 6.87 -18.55
N SER A 63 -3.94 6.24 -17.39
CA SER A 63 -2.62 5.90 -16.86
C SER A 63 -2.30 4.41 -17.02
N MET A 64 -2.99 3.71 -17.93
CA MET A 64 -2.83 2.28 -18.16
C MET A 64 -1.37 1.87 -18.33
N GLY A 65 -0.95 0.86 -17.57
CA GLY A 65 0.42 0.35 -17.55
C GLY A 65 1.37 1.12 -16.63
N THR A 66 0.88 2.11 -15.87
CA THR A 66 1.65 2.72 -14.78
C THR A 66 1.66 1.77 -13.58
N VAL A 67 2.84 1.56 -13.01
CA VAL A 67 3.04 0.75 -11.80
C VAL A 67 3.40 1.67 -10.65
N TYR A 68 2.70 1.54 -9.52
CA TYR A 68 2.93 2.28 -8.29
C TYR A 68 3.57 1.35 -7.27
N LEU A 69 4.69 1.75 -6.69
CA LEU A 69 5.31 1.01 -5.60
C LEU A 69 5.13 1.81 -4.31
N PHE A 70 4.63 1.15 -3.27
CA PHE A 70 4.46 1.73 -1.94
C PHE A 70 5.48 1.13 -1.00
N GLY A 71 6.11 1.98 -0.21
CA GLY A 71 7.23 1.56 0.62
C GLY A 71 7.79 2.69 1.46
N LYS A 72 9.03 2.54 1.89
CA LYS A 72 9.69 3.50 2.77
C LYS A 72 11.03 4.00 2.25
N VAL A 73 11.29 5.26 2.55
CA VAL A 73 12.59 5.92 2.34
C VAL A 73 13.13 6.39 3.68
N LYS A 74 14.45 6.47 3.79
CA LYS A 74 15.13 6.99 4.97
C LYS A 74 15.14 8.53 4.90
N THR A 75 14.87 9.17 6.04
CA THR A 75 14.94 10.62 6.22
C THR A 75 15.56 10.91 7.58
N GLY A 76 16.84 11.28 7.59
CA GLY A 76 17.64 11.36 8.81
C GLY A 76 17.68 10.01 9.52
N ASP A 77 17.25 9.95 10.79
CA ASP A 77 17.22 8.70 11.56
C ASP A 77 15.88 7.96 11.52
N THR A 78 14.93 8.42 10.69
CA THR A 78 13.59 7.84 10.60
C THR A 78 13.25 7.35 9.20
N TYR A 79 12.13 6.64 9.08
CA TYR A 79 11.59 6.19 7.81
C TYR A 79 10.21 6.78 7.58
N LYS A 80 9.94 7.19 6.35
CA LYS A 80 8.67 7.79 5.93
C LYS A 80 8.13 7.06 4.70
N SER A 81 6.81 7.07 4.54
CA SER A 81 6.17 6.46 3.38
C SER A 81 6.56 7.18 2.10
N CYS A 82 6.73 6.42 1.03
CA CYS A 82 7.04 6.91 -0.29
C CYS A 82 6.27 6.12 -1.34
N CYS A 83 5.73 6.83 -2.32
CA CYS A 83 5.19 6.26 -3.55
C CYS A 83 6.19 6.47 -4.69
N VAL A 84 6.49 5.39 -5.42
CA VAL A 84 7.30 5.44 -6.65
C VAL A 84 6.38 5.18 -7.83
N VAL A 85 6.21 6.19 -8.69
CA VAL A 85 5.42 6.13 -9.91
C VAL A 85 6.31 5.67 -11.07
N VAL A 86 6.12 4.44 -11.54
CA VAL A 86 6.91 3.83 -12.62
C VAL A 86 6.16 3.93 -13.94
N LYS A 87 6.69 4.72 -14.87
CA LYS A 87 6.11 5.00 -16.17
C LYS A 87 6.76 4.19 -17.29
N ASN A 88 6.17 4.31 -18.49
CA ASN A 88 6.67 3.77 -19.75
C ASN A 88 6.92 2.25 -19.72
N MET A 89 6.08 1.51 -18.99
CA MET A 89 6.05 0.06 -19.08
C MET A 89 5.75 -0.38 -20.52
N GLN A 90 6.38 -1.48 -20.91
CA GLN A 90 6.23 -2.06 -22.25
C GLN A 90 5.69 -3.48 -22.12
N ARG A 91 4.68 -3.81 -22.91
CA ARG A 91 4.27 -5.19 -23.19
C ARG A 91 5.46 -5.96 -23.73
N CYS A 92 5.48 -7.27 -23.47
CA CYS A 92 6.59 -8.13 -23.84
C CYS A 92 6.03 -9.46 -24.35
N VAL A 93 5.87 -9.53 -25.66
CA VAL A 93 5.18 -10.60 -26.35
C VAL A 93 6.19 -11.44 -27.13
N TYR A 94 5.92 -12.73 -27.28
CA TYR A 94 6.76 -13.65 -28.03
C TYR A 94 5.95 -14.33 -29.14
N ALA A 95 6.31 -14.10 -30.40
CA ALA A 95 5.75 -14.84 -31.52
C ALA A 95 6.60 -16.09 -31.81
N ILE A 96 5.94 -17.24 -31.89
CA ILE A 96 6.56 -18.55 -32.09
C ILE A 96 6.55 -18.88 -33.59
N PRO A 97 7.71 -18.88 -34.28
CA PRO A 97 7.76 -19.08 -35.73
C PRO A 97 7.25 -20.46 -36.14
N ASN A 98 6.68 -20.53 -37.34
CA ASN A 98 6.56 -21.79 -38.09
C ASN A 98 7.93 -22.17 -38.68
N GLU A 99 8.07 -23.40 -39.18
CA GLU A 99 9.34 -23.93 -39.75
C GLU A 99 9.97 -23.00 -40.82
N MET A 100 9.17 -22.19 -41.51
CA MET A 100 9.61 -21.10 -42.38
C MET A 100 9.50 -19.73 -41.68
N ALA A 101 10.62 -19.22 -41.16
CA ALA A 101 10.71 -17.90 -40.52
C ALA A 101 10.71 -16.71 -41.51
N SER A 102 10.63 -16.94 -42.82
CA SER A 102 10.65 -15.89 -43.83
C SER A 102 9.39 -15.05 -43.77
N GLY A 103 9.52 -13.76 -43.41
CA GLY A 103 8.39 -12.82 -43.35
C GLY A 103 7.80 -12.58 -41.97
N LEU A 104 8.23 -13.29 -40.92
CA LEU A 104 7.67 -13.16 -39.56
C LEU A 104 7.65 -11.73 -39.03
N LYS A 105 8.75 -11.00 -39.19
CA LYS A 105 8.82 -9.59 -38.76
C LYS A 105 7.79 -8.74 -39.50
N ASN A 106 7.65 -8.93 -40.82
CA ASN A 106 6.73 -8.15 -41.64
C ASN A 106 5.27 -8.47 -41.27
N GLU A 107 4.94 -9.74 -41.06
CA GLU A 107 3.60 -10.15 -40.67
C GLU A 107 3.21 -9.58 -39.30
N ILE A 108 4.07 -9.71 -38.29
CA ILE A 108 3.81 -9.11 -36.97
C ILE A 108 3.73 -7.57 -37.05
N SER A 109 4.58 -6.93 -37.86
CA SER A 109 4.52 -5.48 -38.08
C SER A 109 3.16 -5.05 -38.65
N GLN A 110 2.58 -5.83 -39.58
CA GLN A 110 1.24 -5.56 -40.09
C GLN A 110 0.16 -5.75 -39.02
N GLN A 111 0.27 -6.77 -38.17
CA GLN A 111 -0.68 -6.97 -37.06
C GLN A 111 -0.61 -5.82 -36.04
N LEU A 112 0.59 -5.33 -35.71
CA LEU A 112 0.78 -4.18 -34.83
C LEU A 112 0.22 -2.88 -35.45
N LEU A 113 0.43 -2.67 -36.75
CA LEU A 113 -0.15 -1.53 -37.46
C LEU A 113 -1.69 -1.55 -37.46
N ARG A 114 -2.31 -2.74 -37.58
CA ARG A 114 -3.78 -2.89 -37.47
C ARG A 114 -4.32 -2.55 -36.08
N LEU A 115 -3.48 -2.58 -35.05
CA LEU A 115 -3.80 -2.19 -33.68
C LEU A 115 -3.34 -0.75 -33.37
N ASP A 116 -2.98 0.03 -34.40
CA ASP A 116 -2.45 1.40 -34.28
C ASP A 116 -1.19 1.52 -33.40
N VAL A 117 -0.41 0.43 -33.28
CA VAL A 117 0.86 0.43 -32.54
C VAL A 117 1.95 1.04 -33.41
N SER A 118 2.32 2.29 -33.10
CA SER A 118 3.33 3.05 -33.84
C SER A 118 4.76 2.80 -33.38
N ASN A 119 4.97 2.52 -32.09
CA ASN A 119 6.29 2.38 -31.48
C ASN A 119 6.46 0.97 -30.94
N TYR A 120 7.37 0.21 -31.54
CA TYR A 120 7.68 -1.15 -31.08
C TYR A 120 9.13 -1.52 -31.40
N SER A 121 9.61 -2.56 -30.73
CA SER A 121 10.92 -3.17 -30.98
C SER A 121 10.75 -4.68 -31.17
N MET A 122 11.52 -5.25 -32.09
CA MET A 122 11.51 -6.68 -32.35
C MET A 122 12.94 -7.24 -32.34
N ALA A 123 13.15 -8.34 -31.62
CA ALA A 123 14.43 -9.02 -31.55
C ALA A 123 14.24 -10.53 -31.58
N LEU A 124 15.03 -11.23 -32.40
CA LEU A 124 15.08 -12.68 -32.37
C LEU A 124 15.84 -13.12 -31.11
N VAL A 125 15.23 -13.95 -30.28
CA VAL A 125 15.82 -14.41 -29.02
C VAL A 125 15.61 -15.90 -28.83
N LYS A 126 16.53 -16.55 -28.12
CA LYS A 126 16.42 -17.97 -27.78
C LYS A 126 15.63 -18.14 -26.48
N ARG A 127 14.61 -18.98 -26.44
CA ARG A 127 13.75 -19.23 -25.27
C ARG A 127 13.39 -20.71 -25.16
N SER A 128 13.24 -21.18 -23.92
CA SER A 128 12.79 -22.54 -23.63
C SER A 128 11.31 -22.55 -23.28
N TYR A 129 10.60 -23.55 -23.77
CA TYR A 129 9.19 -23.80 -23.45
C TYR A 129 9.02 -25.26 -22.99
N ALA A 130 8.26 -25.49 -21.92
CA ALA A 130 8.07 -26.82 -21.34
C ALA A 130 6.69 -26.96 -20.65
N PHE A 131 5.67 -26.30 -21.19
CA PHE A 131 4.31 -26.29 -20.64
C PHE A 131 3.33 -27.03 -21.57
N GLU A 132 2.04 -26.98 -21.26
CA GLU A 132 1.02 -27.91 -21.74
C GLU A 132 0.47 -27.60 -23.14
N ARG A 133 0.87 -26.51 -23.80
CA ARG A 133 0.33 -26.17 -25.13
C ARG A 133 0.92 -27.08 -26.21
N PRO A 134 0.08 -27.88 -26.91
CA PRO A 134 0.57 -28.79 -27.93
C PRO A 134 0.98 -28.08 -29.23
N ASP A 135 0.49 -26.85 -29.45
CA ASP A 135 0.82 -26.05 -30.63
C ASP A 135 2.13 -25.28 -30.52
N VAL A 136 2.78 -25.31 -29.35
CA VAL A 136 4.08 -24.67 -29.12
C VAL A 136 5.15 -25.76 -28.96
N PRO A 137 6.23 -25.75 -29.77
CA PRO A 137 7.29 -26.73 -29.64
C PRO A 137 7.95 -26.70 -28.25
N ALA A 138 8.10 -27.87 -27.63
CA ALA A 138 8.83 -28.01 -26.38
C ALA A 138 10.35 -27.91 -26.61
N GLY A 139 11.08 -27.46 -25.59
CA GLY A 139 12.52 -27.27 -25.64
C GLY A 139 12.92 -25.84 -26.03
N GLU A 140 14.17 -25.70 -26.43
CA GLU A 140 14.80 -24.41 -26.70
C GLU A 140 14.69 -24.05 -28.19
N GLN A 141 14.14 -22.87 -28.49
CA GLN A 141 13.88 -22.42 -29.85
C GLN A 141 14.09 -20.91 -30.01
N TYR A 142 14.26 -20.47 -31.26
CA TYR A 142 14.28 -19.04 -31.57
C TYR A 142 12.86 -18.51 -31.69
N VAL A 143 12.56 -17.42 -31.00
CA VAL A 143 11.26 -16.74 -30.99
C VAL A 143 11.46 -15.26 -31.26
N LEU A 144 10.46 -14.61 -31.87
CA LEU A 144 10.50 -13.16 -32.08
C LEU A 144 9.93 -12.46 -30.85
N LYS A 145 10.80 -11.82 -30.06
CA LYS A 145 10.41 -10.97 -28.94
C LYS A 145 9.99 -9.61 -29.45
N ILE A 146 8.80 -9.18 -29.06
CA ILE A 146 8.16 -7.93 -29.45
C ILE A 146 7.95 -7.11 -28.16
N ASN A 147 8.38 -5.85 -28.13
CA ASN A 147 8.03 -4.94 -27.03
C ASN A 147 7.40 -3.67 -27.57
N TYR A 148 6.33 -3.23 -26.95
CA TYR A 148 5.58 -2.02 -27.31
C TYR A 148 4.81 -1.48 -26.08
N PRO A 149 4.39 -0.21 -26.06
CA PRO A 149 3.80 0.42 -24.87
C PRO A 149 2.53 -0.25 -24.35
N PHE A 150 2.34 -0.26 -23.03
CA PHE A 150 1.09 -0.77 -22.43
C PHE A 150 -0.15 0.05 -22.77
N LYS A 151 0.02 1.36 -23.05
CA LYS A 151 -1.04 2.26 -23.54
C LYS A 151 -1.70 1.78 -24.83
N ASP A 152 -0.99 0.95 -25.62
CA ASP A 152 -1.51 0.43 -26.88
C ASP A 152 -2.17 -0.97 -26.65
N PRO A 153 -3.12 -1.39 -27.52
CA PRO A 153 -3.88 -2.62 -27.34
C PRO A 153 -3.04 -3.90 -27.27
N ALA A 154 -3.47 -4.87 -26.47
CA ALA A 154 -2.86 -6.21 -26.47
C ALA A 154 -3.08 -6.93 -27.81
N LEU A 155 -2.08 -7.68 -28.28
CA LEU A 155 -2.28 -8.63 -29.37
C LEU A 155 -3.27 -9.72 -28.92
N PRO A 156 -4.19 -10.20 -29.77
CA PRO A 156 -5.08 -11.30 -29.41
C PRO A 156 -4.29 -12.56 -29.02
N GLU A 157 -4.74 -13.27 -27.98
CA GLU A 157 -4.05 -14.47 -27.47
C GLU A 157 -4.15 -15.66 -28.43
N ASP A 158 -5.25 -15.74 -29.16
CA ASP A 158 -5.53 -16.72 -30.20
C ASP A 158 -4.96 -16.32 -31.56
N LEU A 159 -4.20 -15.22 -31.64
CA LEU A 159 -3.60 -14.76 -32.88
C LEU A 159 -2.67 -15.83 -33.44
N LYS A 160 -2.95 -16.23 -34.69
CA LYS A 160 -2.14 -17.12 -35.51
C LYS A 160 -1.89 -16.47 -36.86
N GLY A 161 -0.78 -16.83 -37.47
CA GLY A 161 -0.37 -16.28 -38.75
C GLY A 161 0.16 -17.34 -39.70
N GLU A 162 0.53 -16.90 -40.90
CA GLU A 162 1.17 -17.78 -41.88
C GLU A 162 2.58 -18.16 -41.43
N SER A 163 3.31 -17.23 -40.80
CA SER A 163 4.70 -17.41 -40.37
C SER A 163 4.89 -17.73 -38.88
N PHE A 164 3.81 -17.76 -38.07
CA PHE A 164 3.86 -18.11 -36.65
C PHE A 164 2.66 -18.92 -36.19
N CYS A 165 2.88 -19.87 -35.29
CA CYS A 165 1.83 -20.77 -34.78
C CYS A 165 1.12 -20.22 -33.53
N ALA A 166 1.80 -19.38 -32.76
CA ALA A 166 1.28 -18.85 -31.50
C ALA A 166 1.94 -17.53 -31.10
N VAL A 167 1.23 -16.78 -30.27
CA VAL A 167 1.72 -15.59 -29.56
C VAL A 167 1.59 -15.83 -28.06
N LEU A 168 2.68 -15.62 -27.31
CA LEU A 168 2.71 -15.80 -25.86
C LEU A 168 3.00 -14.47 -25.15
N GLY A 169 2.39 -14.28 -23.97
CA GLY A 169 2.61 -13.10 -23.13
C GLY A 169 1.78 -11.87 -23.50
N SER A 170 0.75 -12.02 -24.35
CA SER A 170 -0.14 -10.92 -24.76
C SER A 170 -0.83 -10.22 -23.58
N HIS A 171 -1.26 -11.00 -22.59
CA HIS A 171 -2.01 -10.53 -21.41
C HIS A 171 -1.18 -10.47 -20.12
N THR A 172 0.15 -10.64 -20.21
CA THR A 172 1.02 -10.48 -19.03
C THR A 172 0.90 -9.04 -18.52
N SER A 173 0.65 -8.88 -17.22
CA SER A 173 0.42 -7.57 -16.60
C SER A 173 1.71 -6.74 -16.54
N ALA A 174 1.58 -5.42 -16.44
CA ALA A 174 2.74 -4.54 -16.30
C ALA A 174 3.49 -4.81 -14.99
N LEU A 175 2.75 -5.04 -13.89
CA LEU A 175 3.34 -5.37 -12.60
C LEU A 175 4.10 -6.70 -12.63
N GLU A 176 3.52 -7.74 -13.25
CA GLU A 176 4.21 -9.03 -13.40
C GLU A 176 5.52 -8.85 -14.19
N LEU A 177 5.46 -8.17 -15.35
CA LEU A 177 6.65 -7.89 -16.16
C LEU A 177 7.69 -7.06 -15.39
N PHE A 178 7.26 -6.12 -14.57
CA PHE A 178 8.14 -5.31 -13.73
C PHE A 178 8.87 -6.19 -12.71
N ILE A 179 8.12 -6.91 -11.86
CA ILE A 179 8.66 -7.76 -10.81
C ILE A 179 9.65 -8.79 -11.39
N LEU A 180 9.25 -9.50 -12.45
CA LEU A 180 10.08 -10.54 -13.08
C LEU A 180 11.35 -9.95 -13.73
N LYS A 181 11.23 -8.87 -14.53
CA LYS A 181 12.39 -8.29 -15.22
C LYS A 181 13.33 -7.57 -14.28
N ARG A 182 12.84 -7.06 -13.15
CA ARG A 182 13.67 -6.41 -12.12
C ARG A 182 14.15 -7.38 -11.04
N LYS A 183 13.70 -8.64 -11.08
CA LYS A 183 14.06 -9.72 -10.15
C LYS A 183 13.70 -9.40 -8.69
N ILE A 184 12.56 -8.74 -8.49
CA ILE A 184 12.05 -8.40 -7.16
C ILE A 184 11.41 -9.65 -6.56
N MET A 185 11.86 -10.10 -5.40
CA MET A 185 11.40 -11.33 -4.75
C MET A 185 10.74 -11.01 -3.39
N GLY A 186 9.66 -10.22 -3.44
CA GLY A 186 8.96 -9.71 -2.25
C GLY A 186 9.58 -8.43 -1.67
N PRO A 187 9.16 -8.04 -0.45
CA PRO A 187 9.65 -6.84 0.23
C PRO A 187 11.17 -6.81 0.37
N SER A 188 11.79 -5.76 -0.18
CA SER A 188 13.24 -5.67 -0.32
C SER A 188 13.70 -4.23 -0.57
N TRP A 189 14.99 -3.97 -0.40
CA TRP A 189 15.60 -2.70 -0.78
C TRP A 189 15.79 -2.61 -2.29
N LEU A 190 15.35 -1.50 -2.87
CA LEU A 190 15.53 -1.11 -4.26
C LEU A 190 16.42 0.13 -4.32
N LYS A 191 17.27 0.18 -5.34
CA LYS A 191 18.04 1.35 -5.75
C LYS A 191 17.35 1.99 -6.95
N ILE A 192 16.98 3.25 -6.82
CA ILE A 192 16.27 4.00 -7.84
C ILE A 192 17.17 5.12 -8.35
N SER A 193 17.52 5.05 -9.63
CA SER A 193 18.28 6.09 -10.33
C SER A 193 17.35 6.94 -11.21
N ASN A 194 17.81 8.13 -11.61
CA ASN A 194 17.13 8.99 -12.59
C ASN A 194 15.64 9.24 -12.26
N PHE A 195 15.34 9.49 -10.99
CA PHE A 195 13.99 9.84 -10.54
C PHE A 195 13.80 11.36 -10.56
N SER A 196 12.55 11.78 -10.63
CA SER A 196 12.14 13.17 -10.44
C SER A 196 11.14 13.28 -9.29
N THR A 197 11.15 14.39 -8.58
CA THR A 197 10.18 14.68 -7.51
C THR A 197 8.90 15.22 -8.14
N SER A 198 7.75 14.70 -7.73
CA SER A 198 6.45 15.21 -8.20
C SER A 198 6.13 16.58 -7.58
N LEU A 199 5.57 17.50 -8.37
CA LEU A 199 4.97 18.72 -7.85
C LEU A 199 3.74 18.38 -7.00
N ALA A 200 3.44 19.19 -5.98
CA ALA A 200 2.29 18.97 -5.09
C ALA A 200 0.96 18.78 -5.85
N SER A 201 0.73 19.55 -6.92
CA SER A 201 -0.47 19.47 -7.77
C SER A 201 -0.56 18.21 -8.64
N GLN A 202 0.52 17.45 -8.77
CA GLN A 202 0.62 16.25 -9.60
C GLN A 202 0.68 14.96 -8.78
N ARG A 203 0.60 15.06 -7.45
CA ARG A 203 0.68 13.91 -6.56
C ARG A 203 -0.56 13.04 -6.71
N VAL A 204 -0.33 11.73 -6.71
CA VAL A 204 -1.37 10.70 -6.88
C VAL A 204 -1.47 9.78 -5.66
N SER A 205 -0.55 9.93 -4.71
CA SER A 205 -0.49 9.16 -3.47
C SER A 205 -0.67 10.04 -2.24
N TRP A 206 -1.10 9.41 -1.15
CA TRP A 206 -1.18 10.00 0.19
C TRP A 206 0.10 9.78 1.02
N CYS A 207 1.14 9.20 0.42
CA CYS A 207 2.44 9.01 1.08
C CYS A 207 3.08 10.35 1.44
N LYS A 208 4.10 10.37 2.30
CA LYS A 208 4.84 11.60 2.61
C LYS A 208 5.66 12.07 1.42
N PHE A 209 6.33 11.14 0.73
CA PHE A 209 7.13 11.42 -0.45
C PHE A 209 6.54 10.77 -1.70
N GLU A 210 6.79 11.38 -2.86
CA GLU A 210 6.45 10.81 -4.15
C GLU A 210 7.55 11.12 -5.18
N VAL A 211 7.98 10.08 -5.90
CA VAL A 211 8.95 10.21 -6.98
C VAL A 211 8.44 9.51 -8.24
N THR A 212 8.79 10.06 -9.39
CA THR A 212 8.47 9.49 -10.70
C THR A 212 9.73 8.95 -11.35
N VAL A 213 9.60 7.78 -11.97
CA VAL A 213 10.67 7.12 -12.73
C VAL A 213 10.17 6.83 -14.14
N GLU A 214 10.82 7.44 -15.14
CA GLU A 214 10.42 7.31 -16.55
C GLU A 214 10.78 5.96 -17.16
N SER A 215 11.62 5.15 -16.52
CA SER A 215 11.96 3.82 -17.03
C SER A 215 12.06 2.78 -15.90
N PRO A 216 11.38 1.62 -16.02
CA PRO A 216 11.52 0.55 -15.02
C PRO A 216 12.95 0.02 -14.93
N LYS A 217 13.79 0.26 -15.95
CA LYS A 217 15.20 -0.16 -15.94
C LYS A 217 16.04 0.61 -14.93
N ALA A 218 15.59 1.76 -14.48
CA ALA A 218 16.29 2.61 -13.52
C ALA A 218 16.14 2.12 -12.05
N ILE A 219 15.32 1.09 -11.81
CA ILE A 219 15.04 0.53 -10.49
C ILE A 219 15.71 -0.85 -10.38
N THR A 220 16.76 -1.02 -9.59
CA THR A 220 17.40 -2.33 -9.37
C THR A 220 17.18 -2.82 -7.94
N VAL A 221 17.18 -4.13 -7.72
CA VAL A 221 17.29 -4.66 -6.35
C VAL A 221 18.65 -4.26 -5.81
N LEU A 222 18.67 -3.69 -4.60
CA LEU A 222 19.91 -3.36 -3.91
C LEU A 222 20.60 -4.67 -3.51
N VAL A 223 21.81 -4.88 -4.01
CA VAL A 223 22.63 -6.01 -3.60
C VAL A 223 23.15 -5.71 -2.19
N PRO A 224 23.01 -6.62 -1.21
CA PRO A 224 23.58 -6.42 0.11
C PRO A 224 25.10 -6.23 -0.01
N GLU A 225 25.59 -5.04 0.31
CA GLU A 225 27.01 -4.83 0.58
C GLU A 225 27.37 -5.45 1.94
N GLU A 226 28.66 -5.46 2.31
CA GLU A 226 29.15 -6.05 3.58
C GLU A 226 28.44 -5.52 4.84
N LYS A 227 27.77 -4.36 4.75
CA LYS A 227 26.84 -3.85 5.77
C LYS A 227 25.41 -4.28 5.46
N VAL A 228 24.88 -5.19 6.28
CA VAL A 228 23.47 -5.60 6.25
C VAL A 228 22.58 -4.38 6.46
N VAL A 229 21.80 -4.01 5.44
CA VAL A 229 20.76 -2.98 5.56
C VAL A 229 19.49 -3.65 6.04
N HIS A 230 19.15 -3.45 7.31
CA HIS A 230 17.92 -4.00 7.90
C HIS A 230 16.67 -3.40 7.23
N PRO A 231 15.57 -4.16 7.13
CA PRO A 231 14.27 -3.62 6.73
C PRO A 231 13.84 -2.47 7.66
N PRO A 232 13.18 -1.44 7.13
CA PRO A 232 12.63 -0.39 7.95
C PRO A 232 11.49 -0.93 8.82
N PRO A 233 11.28 -0.40 10.03
CA PRO A 233 10.14 -0.78 10.84
C PRO A 233 8.82 -0.36 10.16
N ALA A 234 7.81 -1.22 10.28
CA ALA A 234 6.45 -0.98 9.77
C ALA A 234 5.57 -0.31 10.83
N VAL A 235 4.62 0.50 10.36
CA VAL A 235 3.51 1.05 11.12
C VAL A 235 2.31 0.14 10.91
N VAL A 236 1.88 -0.56 11.97
CA VAL A 236 0.82 -1.56 11.92
C VAL A 236 -0.38 -1.07 12.72
N THR A 237 -1.54 -0.98 12.07
CA THR A 237 -2.74 -0.45 12.70
C THR A 237 -3.85 -1.48 12.73
N ALA A 238 -4.32 -1.81 13.93
CA ALA A 238 -5.50 -2.62 14.15
C ALA A 238 -6.76 -1.74 14.21
N ILE A 239 -7.80 -2.12 13.46
CA ILE A 239 -9.08 -1.42 13.39
C ILE A 239 -10.19 -2.35 13.89
N ASN A 240 -11.10 -1.81 14.69
CA ASN A 240 -12.34 -2.49 15.09
C ASN A 240 -13.53 -1.53 14.95
N LEU A 241 -14.55 -1.96 14.21
CA LEU A 241 -15.80 -1.23 14.06
C LEU A 241 -16.89 -1.81 14.98
N LYS A 242 -17.81 -0.96 15.43
CA LYS A 242 -19.09 -1.40 15.99
C LYS A 242 -20.21 -0.79 15.17
N THR A 243 -21.18 -1.64 14.84
CA THR A 243 -22.29 -1.30 13.99
C THR A 243 -23.62 -1.56 14.69
N ILE A 244 -24.66 -0.85 14.23
CA ILE A 244 -26.06 -1.12 14.55
C ILE A 244 -26.85 -1.27 13.25
N VAL A 245 -27.98 -1.96 13.32
CA VAL A 245 -28.94 -2.01 12.22
C VAL A 245 -30.01 -0.95 12.46
N ASN A 246 -30.15 -0.03 11.52
CA ASN A 246 -31.27 0.91 11.51
C ASN A 246 -32.48 0.21 10.88
N GLU A 247 -33.42 -0.24 11.73
CA GLU A 247 -34.60 -1.00 11.31
C GLU A 247 -35.49 -0.25 10.31
N LYS A 248 -35.55 1.09 10.39
CA LYS A 248 -36.40 1.89 9.50
C LYS A 248 -35.95 1.85 8.05
N HIS A 249 -34.64 1.82 7.85
CA HIS A 249 -34.03 1.85 6.53
C HIS A 249 -33.41 0.50 6.13
N ASN A 250 -33.40 -0.47 7.04
CA ASN A 250 -32.72 -1.75 6.91
C ASN A 250 -31.26 -1.60 6.47
N ILE A 251 -30.56 -0.62 7.05
CA ILE A 251 -29.14 -0.33 6.75
C ILE A 251 -28.29 -0.55 7.98
N THR A 252 -27.10 -1.09 7.78
CA THR A 252 -26.06 -1.12 8.81
C THR A 252 -25.41 0.26 8.89
N GLU A 253 -25.19 0.74 10.10
CA GLU A 253 -24.52 2.02 10.36
C GLU A 253 -23.41 1.84 11.39
N ILE A 254 -22.33 2.60 11.24
CA ILE A 254 -21.18 2.56 12.15
C ILE A 254 -21.44 3.51 13.32
N VAL A 255 -21.39 3.01 14.56
CA VAL A 255 -21.59 3.81 15.79
C VAL A 255 -20.30 4.10 16.54
N SER A 256 -19.28 3.27 16.35
CA SER A 256 -17.94 3.54 16.88
C SER A 256 -16.86 2.90 16.01
N ALA A 257 -15.72 3.55 15.93
CA ALA A 257 -14.51 2.99 15.37
C ALA A 257 -13.36 3.16 16.37
N SER A 258 -12.65 2.06 16.63
CA SER A 258 -11.47 2.03 17.49
C SER A 258 -10.26 1.62 16.68
N VAL A 259 -9.14 2.29 16.94
CA VAL A 259 -7.87 2.09 16.24
C VAL A 259 -6.78 1.91 17.30
N LEU A 260 -5.90 0.93 17.09
CA LEU A 260 -4.68 0.71 17.87
C LEU A 260 -3.51 0.65 16.88
N CYS A 261 -2.57 1.57 16.98
CA CYS A 261 -1.40 1.63 16.11
C CYS A 261 -0.13 1.23 16.83
N PHE A 262 0.69 0.44 16.16
CA PHE A 262 2.03 0.04 16.54
C PHE A 262 3.03 0.65 15.56
N HIS A 263 3.75 1.71 15.98
CA HIS A 263 4.48 2.59 15.06
C HIS A 263 5.78 1.99 14.50
N ASN A 264 6.42 1.08 15.25
CA ASN A 264 7.78 0.61 14.93
C ASN A 264 7.89 -0.91 14.96
N ALA A 265 7.02 -1.62 14.24
CA ALA A 265 7.06 -3.08 14.14
C ALA A 265 8.27 -3.54 13.32
N LYS A 266 9.16 -4.32 13.94
CA LYS A 266 10.21 -5.04 13.19
C LYS A 266 9.59 -6.20 12.41
N ILE A 267 9.91 -6.28 11.12
CA ILE A 267 9.39 -7.30 10.19
C ILE A 267 10.26 -8.56 10.24
N ASP A 268 11.57 -8.38 10.42
CA ASP A 268 12.60 -9.43 10.34
C ASP A 268 12.90 -10.09 11.68
N ALA A 269 12.51 -9.48 12.80
CA ALA A 269 12.88 -9.95 14.13
C ALA A 269 11.77 -9.77 15.18
N PRO A 270 11.67 -10.70 16.16
CA PRO A 270 10.75 -10.54 17.27
C PRO A 270 11.19 -9.38 18.17
N MET A 271 10.26 -8.48 18.48
CA MET A 271 10.51 -7.42 19.45
C MET A 271 10.35 -7.91 20.90
N PRO A 272 11.34 -7.74 21.79
CA PRO A 272 11.21 -8.09 23.21
C PRO A 272 10.11 -7.29 23.93
N GLY A 273 9.56 -7.85 25.02
CA GLY A 273 8.50 -7.22 25.81
C GLY A 273 8.78 -5.77 26.26
N PRO A 274 9.98 -5.45 26.80
CA PRO A 274 10.34 -4.09 27.18
C PRO A 274 10.34 -3.10 26.01
N GLU A 275 10.74 -3.55 24.81
CA GLU A 275 10.73 -2.72 23.61
C GLU A 275 9.29 -2.45 23.15
N ARG A 276 8.43 -3.48 23.12
CA ARG A 276 7.01 -3.35 22.75
C ARG A 276 6.21 -2.46 23.69
N LYS A 277 6.61 -2.37 24.97
CA LYS A 277 5.92 -1.59 26.01
C LYS A 277 6.48 -0.18 26.21
N ARG A 278 7.50 0.21 25.44
CA ARG A 278 8.09 1.55 25.54
C ARG A 278 7.03 2.59 25.17
N SER A 279 7.03 3.73 25.89
CA SER A 279 6.13 4.84 25.60
C SER A 279 6.30 5.31 24.14
N GLY A 280 5.20 5.62 23.47
CA GLY A 280 5.16 6.06 22.07
C GLY A 280 5.18 4.95 21.03
N VAL A 281 5.42 3.68 21.40
CA VAL A 281 5.37 2.55 20.45
C VAL A 281 3.94 2.17 20.09
N LEU A 282 3.03 2.29 21.06
CA LEU A 282 1.59 2.04 20.90
C LEU A 282 0.82 3.35 21.03
N SER A 283 -0.10 3.61 20.12
CA SER A 283 -1.13 4.64 20.27
C SER A 283 -2.51 4.05 20.03
N HIS A 284 -3.53 4.66 20.61
CA HIS A 284 -4.91 4.24 20.36
C HIS A 284 -5.82 5.45 20.27
N PHE A 285 -6.88 5.29 19.49
CA PHE A 285 -7.90 6.29 19.28
C PHE A 285 -9.26 5.60 19.19
N THR A 286 -10.31 6.21 19.73
CA THR A 286 -11.68 5.77 19.52
C THR A 286 -12.55 6.96 19.22
N VAL A 287 -13.34 6.85 18.16
CA VAL A 287 -14.42 7.79 17.85
C VAL A 287 -15.75 7.09 18.02
N VAL A 288 -16.67 7.75 18.72
CA VAL A 288 -18.05 7.30 18.89
C VAL A 288 -19.01 8.32 18.30
N ARG A 289 -20.20 7.88 17.91
CA ARG A 289 -21.33 8.76 17.63
C ARG A 289 -22.57 8.33 18.38
N ASN A 290 -23.54 9.23 18.48
CA ASN A 290 -24.89 8.83 18.85
C ASN A 290 -25.66 8.26 17.65
N PRO A 291 -26.45 7.19 17.87
CA PRO A 291 -27.54 6.81 16.97
C PRO A 291 -28.56 7.94 16.79
N ASP A 292 -29.22 7.97 15.63
CA ASP A 292 -30.23 8.98 15.34
C ASP A 292 -31.37 8.94 16.35
N GLY A 293 -31.79 10.11 16.82
CA GLY A 293 -32.83 10.25 17.85
C GLY A 293 -32.35 9.98 19.27
N THR A 294 -31.05 9.79 19.49
CA THR A 294 -30.46 9.64 20.83
C THR A 294 -29.55 10.82 21.19
N SER A 295 -29.25 10.97 22.48
CA SER A 295 -28.35 12.01 23.00
C SER A 295 -27.29 11.39 23.90
N TYR A 296 -26.16 12.09 24.05
CA TYR A 296 -25.09 11.61 24.92
C TYR A 296 -25.54 11.70 26.38
N PRO A 297 -25.12 10.76 27.24
CA PRO A 297 -25.39 10.85 28.67
C PRO A 297 -24.92 12.17 29.28
N ILE A 298 -25.60 12.61 30.33
CA ILE A 298 -25.23 13.80 31.08
C ILE A 298 -23.79 13.64 31.60
N GLY A 299 -22.95 14.66 31.39
CA GLY A 299 -21.55 14.63 31.80
C GLY A 299 -20.58 13.97 30.81
N TRP A 300 -21.05 13.40 29.69
CA TRP A 300 -20.20 12.72 28.69
C TRP A 300 -19.02 13.59 28.24
N LYS A 301 -19.28 14.85 27.87
CA LYS A 301 -18.23 15.79 27.43
C LYS A 301 -17.13 15.97 28.49
N LYS A 302 -17.51 16.03 29.76
CA LYS A 302 -16.57 16.17 30.89
C LYS A 302 -15.74 14.90 31.09
N GLU A 303 -16.35 13.74 30.95
CA GLU A 303 -15.66 12.45 31.06
C GLU A 303 -14.65 12.26 29.92
N VAL A 304 -15.02 12.60 28.69
CA VAL A 304 -14.10 12.58 27.53
C VAL A 304 -12.92 13.53 27.76
N ALA A 305 -13.18 14.76 28.21
CA ALA A 305 -12.12 15.72 28.53
C ALA A 305 -11.18 15.19 29.61
N ASN A 306 -11.72 14.64 30.70
CA ASN A 306 -10.93 14.04 31.78
C ASN A 306 -10.06 12.88 31.28
N ARG A 307 -10.63 11.97 30.46
CA ARG A 307 -9.90 10.84 29.88
C ARG A 307 -8.77 11.32 28.99
N ASN A 308 -9.00 12.30 28.14
CA ASN A 308 -7.98 12.84 27.24
C ASN A 308 -6.87 13.57 28.02
N SER A 309 -7.22 14.37 29.03
CA SER A 309 -6.24 15.03 29.90
C SER A 309 -5.34 14.03 30.64
N LYS A 310 -5.90 12.93 31.16
CA LYS A 310 -5.13 11.86 31.81
C LYS A 310 -4.14 11.17 30.88
N ASN A 311 -4.48 11.04 29.59
CA ASN A 311 -3.62 10.40 28.59
C ASN A 311 -2.66 11.39 27.90
N GLY A 312 -2.80 12.69 28.16
CA GLY A 312 -2.06 13.76 27.48
C GLY A 312 -2.40 13.93 26.01
N CYS A 313 -3.44 13.25 25.50
CA CYS A 313 -3.85 13.30 24.11
C CYS A 313 -5.32 12.92 23.90
N SER A 314 -5.80 13.14 22.67
CA SER A 314 -7.16 12.76 22.27
C SER A 314 -7.24 11.25 21.99
N VAL A 315 -7.50 10.45 23.02
CA VAL A 315 -7.74 8.99 22.90
C VAL A 315 -9.21 8.65 22.64
N LEU A 316 -10.12 9.55 23.00
CA LEU A 316 -11.55 9.40 22.81
C LEU A 316 -12.12 10.69 22.19
N SER A 317 -12.81 10.55 21.07
CA SER A 317 -13.59 11.60 20.42
C SER A 317 -15.04 11.16 20.27
N PHE A 318 -15.94 12.13 20.19
CA PHE A 318 -17.36 11.88 20.02
C PHE A 318 -17.93 12.85 18.99
N GLU A 319 -18.77 12.34 18.11
CA GLU A 319 -19.33 13.07 16.97
C GLU A 319 -20.86 13.00 16.98
N ASN A 320 -21.50 13.93 16.28
CA ASN A 320 -22.97 14.01 16.23
C ASN A 320 -23.59 13.33 15.01
N SER A 321 -22.77 12.80 14.09
CA SER A 321 -23.24 12.11 12.89
C SER A 321 -22.25 11.03 12.46
N GLU A 322 -22.71 10.06 11.68
CA GLU A 322 -21.84 9.02 11.11
C GLU A 322 -20.80 9.62 10.16
N ARG A 323 -21.19 10.59 9.35
CA ARG A 323 -20.26 11.30 8.45
C ARG A 323 -19.12 11.96 9.20
N ALA A 324 -19.41 12.62 10.33
CA ALA A 324 -18.37 13.22 11.17
C ALA A 324 -17.46 12.17 11.81
N LEU A 325 -18.03 11.03 12.26
CA LEU A 325 -17.26 9.89 12.77
C LEU A 325 -16.30 9.34 11.71
N LEU A 326 -16.79 9.09 10.49
CA LEU A 326 -16.00 8.56 9.39
C LEU A 326 -14.89 9.53 8.97
N ASN A 327 -15.22 10.82 8.85
CA ASN A 327 -14.22 11.84 8.53
C ASN A 327 -13.11 11.86 9.59
N ARG A 328 -13.47 11.81 10.88
CA ARG A 328 -12.48 11.76 11.95
C ARG A 328 -11.63 10.48 11.89
N LEU A 329 -12.24 9.32 11.63
CA LEU A 329 -11.52 8.06 11.44
C LEU A 329 -10.51 8.16 10.29
N PHE A 330 -10.91 8.65 9.11
CA PHE A 330 -10.03 8.76 7.95
C PHE A 330 -8.90 9.77 8.15
N LEU A 331 -9.16 10.89 8.83
CA LEU A 331 -8.12 11.84 9.21
C LEU A 331 -7.08 11.19 10.14
N GLU A 332 -7.50 10.40 11.13
CA GLU A 332 -6.56 9.70 12.00
C GLU A 332 -5.79 8.61 11.25
N LEU A 333 -6.44 7.82 10.37
CA LEU A 333 -5.75 6.83 9.54
C LEU A 333 -4.72 7.47 8.60
N ASN A 334 -5.06 8.61 8.00
CA ASN A 334 -4.15 9.36 7.14
C ASN A 334 -2.93 9.90 7.91
N LYS A 335 -3.13 10.40 9.14
CA LYS A 335 -2.03 10.83 10.02
C LYS A 335 -1.12 9.67 10.41
N LEU A 336 -1.71 8.51 10.71
CA LEU A 336 -0.97 7.32 11.11
C LEU A 336 -0.13 6.76 9.96
N ASP A 337 -0.57 6.92 8.70
CA ASP A 337 0.18 6.51 7.51
C ASP A 337 0.69 5.06 7.61
N SER A 338 -0.27 4.17 7.86
CA SER A 338 0.01 2.76 8.22
C SER A 338 0.37 1.93 7.01
N ASP A 339 1.40 1.09 7.16
CA ASP A 339 1.81 0.14 6.12
C ASP A 339 0.91 -1.10 6.09
N VAL A 340 0.38 -1.50 7.27
CA VAL A 340 -0.43 -2.71 7.41
C VAL A 340 -1.67 -2.41 8.26
N LEU A 341 -2.84 -2.76 7.73
CA LEU A 341 -4.09 -2.76 8.47
C LEU A 341 -4.44 -4.17 8.95
N VAL A 342 -4.79 -4.29 10.22
CA VAL A 342 -5.14 -5.55 10.89
C VAL A 342 -6.55 -5.44 11.45
N GLY A 343 -7.30 -6.54 11.41
CA GLY A 343 -8.63 -6.59 11.97
C GLY A 343 -9.23 -7.96 11.81
N HIS A 344 -10.44 -8.13 12.32
CA HIS A 344 -11.15 -9.39 12.26
C HIS A 344 -12.27 -9.29 11.22
N ASN A 345 -12.33 -10.27 10.29
CA ASN A 345 -13.35 -10.32 9.25
C ASN A 345 -13.39 -9.08 8.32
N ILE A 346 -12.24 -8.44 8.09
CA ILE A 346 -12.11 -7.23 7.26
C ILE A 346 -12.73 -7.43 5.87
N SER A 347 -12.29 -8.47 5.16
CA SER A 347 -12.62 -8.67 3.75
C SER A 347 -14.06 -9.14 3.48
N ARG A 348 -14.80 -9.56 4.51
CA ARG A 348 -16.19 -10.06 4.34
C ARG A 348 -17.23 -9.15 4.94
N PHE A 349 -16.85 -8.17 5.74
CA PHE A 349 -17.81 -7.33 6.45
C PHE A 349 -17.29 -5.91 6.71
N ASP A 350 -16.24 -5.74 7.52
CA ASP A 350 -15.87 -4.41 8.02
C ASP A 350 -15.47 -3.45 6.87
N LEU A 351 -14.74 -3.94 5.86
CA LEU A 351 -14.33 -3.12 4.73
C LEU A 351 -15.52 -2.73 3.85
N ASP A 352 -16.41 -3.67 3.55
CA ASP A 352 -17.60 -3.41 2.74
C ASP A 352 -18.52 -2.39 3.41
N VAL A 353 -18.75 -2.55 4.72
CA VAL A 353 -19.53 -1.58 5.49
C VAL A 353 -18.83 -0.23 5.47
N LEU A 354 -17.53 -0.16 5.76
CA LEU A 354 -16.79 1.10 5.79
C LEU A 354 -16.87 1.83 4.44
N LEU A 355 -16.65 1.14 3.32
CA LEU A 355 -16.70 1.72 1.98
C LEU A 355 -18.12 2.16 1.59
N GLN A 356 -19.12 1.32 1.84
CA GLN A 356 -20.52 1.65 1.54
C GLN A 356 -21.00 2.87 2.34
N ARG A 357 -20.56 3.01 3.60
CA ARG A 357 -20.91 4.16 4.45
C ARG A 357 -20.11 5.40 4.10
N ALA A 358 -18.87 5.27 3.63
CA ALA A 358 -18.06 6.40 3.18
C ALA A 358 -18.55 7.03 1.87
N GLN A 359 -19.22 6.24 1.01
CA GLN A 359 -19.79 6.73 -0.25
C GLN A 359 -21.10 7.52 -0.05
N LYS A 360 -21.81 7.29 1.06
CA LYS A 360 -23.07 7.97 1.41
C LYS A 360 -22.80 9.24 2.21
#